data_AF-A0A1G0DNR8-F1
#
_entry.id   AF-A0A1G0DNR8-F1
#
_cell.length_a   1.000
_cell.length_b   1.000
_cell.length_c   1.000
_cell.angle_alpha   90.00
_cell.angle_beta   90.00
_cell.angle_gamma   90.00
#
_symmetry.space_group_name_H-M   'P 1'
#
loop_
_entity.id
_entity.type
_entity.pdbx_description
1 polymer ?
#
loop_
_entity_poly.entity_id
_entity_poly.type
_entity_poly.pdbx_seq_one_letter_code
_entity_poly.pdbx_strand_id
1 'polypeptide(L)'
;MEDRPRLARFRPQRIPREKWMLVNGLGGLTSFMASRGIEDFDEGLSEYVHRAKVFHHVNGRDLKEYISGKVKAKARKYNTLNNTKGSQHGDA
;
A
#
# COMPACT_ATOMS: atom_id res chain seq x y z
N MET A 1 -15.52 -34.37 20.85
CA MET A 1 -14.81 -34.09 19.58
C MET A 1 -14.93 -32.59 19.34
N GLU A 2 -13.85 -31.83 19.57
CA GLU A 2 -13.83 -30.38 19.33
C GLU A 2 -14.10 -30.08 17.84
N ASP A 3 -15.21 -29.41 17.54
CA ASP A 3 -15.52 -28.93 16.19
C ASP A 3 -14.63 -27.72 15.89
N ARG A 4 -13.46 -27.98 15.27
CA ARG A 4 -12.55 -26.91 14.86
C ARG A 4 -13.20 -26.11 13.72
N PRO A 5 -13.31 -24.79 13.81
CA PRO A 5 -13.94 -24.00 12.76
C PRO A 5 -13.19 -24.22 11.44
N ARG A 6 -13.91 -24.66 10.41
CA ARG A 6 -13.35 -24.83 9.07
C ARG A 6 -12.77 -23.50 8.61
N LEU A 7 -11.53 -23.52 8.14
CA LEU A 7 -10.85 -22.35 7.58
C LEU A 7 -11.78 -21.71 6.54
N ALA A 8 -12.16 -20.45 6.79
CA ALA A 8 -12.97 -19.69 5.84
C ALA A 8 -12.25 -19.71 4.48
N ARG A 9 -12.94 -20.18 3.44
CA ARG A 9 -12.37 -20.31 2.10
C ARG A 9 -11.95 -18.93 1.61
N PHE A 10 -10.66 -18.62 1.73
CA PHE A 10 -10.09 -17.35 1.31
C PHE A 10 -10.30 -17.17 -0.19
N ARG A 11 -11.03 -16.12 -0.58
CA ARG A 11 -11.19 -15.73 -1.98
C ARG A 11 -10.25 -14.56 -2.23
N PRO A 12 -9.17 -14.73 -3.02
CA PRO A 12 -8.32 -13.61 -3.37
C PRO A 12 -9.18 -12.53 -4.02
N GLN A 13 -9.12 -11.32 -3.48
CA GLN A 13 -9.80 -10.21 -4.13
C GLN A 13 -9.03 -9.89 -5.41
N ARG A 14 -9.74 -9.82 -6.54
CA ARG A 14 -9.12 -9.55 -7.84
C ARG A 14 -8.24 -8.31 -7.76
N ILE A 15 -7.01 -8.43 -8.24
CA ILE A 15 -6.10 -7.29 -8.41
C ILE A 15 -6.85 -6.24 -9.25
N PRO A 16 -6.93 -4.98 -8.81
CA PRO A 16 -7.56 -3.94 -9.61
C PRO A 16 -6.89 -3.81 -10.98
N ARG A 17 -7.66 -3.43 -12.00
CA ARG A 17 -7.11 -3.18 -13.34
C ARG A 17 -6.07 -2.05 -13.27
N GLU A 18 -5.00 -2.18 -14.02
CA GLU A 18 -3.90 -1.22 -14.05
C GLU A 18 -4.37 0.21 -14.33
N LYS A 19 -5.20 0.40 -15.37
CA LYS A 19 -5.81 1.71 -15.69
C LYS A 19 -6.48 2.36 -14.48
N TRP A 20 -7.21 1.58 -13.68
CA TRP A 20 -7.86 2.10 -12.47
C TRP A 20 -6.84 2.53 -11.41
N MET A 21 -5.75 1.77 -11.24
CA MET A 21 -4.69 2.11 -10.27
C MET A 21 -3.91 3.36 -10.68
N LEU A 22 -3.60 3.51 -11.97
CA LEU A 22 -2.87 4.66 -12.50
C LEU A 22 -3.70 5.95 -12.42
N VAL A 23 -4.97 5.91 -12.87
CA VAL A 23 -5.84 7.09 -12.86
C VAL A 23 -6.20 7.53 -11.44
N ASN A 24 -6.65 6.60 -10.59
CA ASN A 24 -7.04 6.96 -9.22
C ASN A 24 -5.83 7.23 -8.32
N GLY A 25 -4.67 6.65 -8.61
CA GLY A 25 -3.42 6.97 -7.91
C GLY A 25 -3.04 8.44 -8.05
N LEU A 26 -3.28 9.03 -9.22
CA LEU A 26 -2.99 10.43 -9.52
C LEU A 26 -4.03 11.42 -8.98
N GLY A 27 -5.24 10.97 -8.61
CA GLY A 27 -6.32 11.88 -8.18
C GLY A 27 -5.95 12.74 -6.96
N GLY A 28 -5.28 12.16 -5.96
CA GLY A 28 -4.82 12.92 -4.79
C GLY A 28 -3.68 13.88 -5.12
N LEU A 29 -2.73 13.44 -5.95
CA LEU A 29 -1.58 14.26 -6.37
C LEU A 29 -2.03 15.47 -7.21
N THR A 30 -2.87 15.25 -8.21
CA THR A 30 -3.38 16.33 -9.08
C THR A 30 -4.26 17.32 -8.31
N SER A 31 -5.06 16.86 -7.35
CA SER A 31 -5.81 17.75 -6.45
C SER A 31 -4.87 18.61 -5.58
N PHE A 32 -3.81 18.01 -5.05
CA PHE A 32 -2.78 18.72 -4.29
C PHE A 32 -2.06 19.77 -5.12
N MET A 33 -1.66 19.42 -6.35
CA MET A 33 -1.00 20.31 -7.31
C MET A 33 -1.91 21.49 -7.67
N ALA A 34 -3.16 21.20 -8.05
CA ALA A 34 -4.16 22.22 -8.39
C ALA A 34 -4.41 23.20 -7.23
N SER A 35 -4.49 22.71 -5.99
CA SER A 35 -4.68 23.56 -4.81
C SER A 35 -3.52 24.53 -4.53
N ARG A 36 -2.37 24.34 -5.19
CA ARG A 36 -1.15 25.14 -5.04
C ARG A 36 -0.75 25.88 -6.32
N GLY A 37 -1.50 25.74 -7.40
CA GLY A 37 -1.14 26.29 -8.70
C GLY A 37 0.14 25.69 -9.28
N ILE A 38 0.45 24.42 -8.97
CA ILE A 38 1.61 23.72 -9.50
C ILE A 38 1.20 22.98 -10.78
N GLU A 39 1.83 23.30 -11.90
CA GLU A 39 1.59 22.64 -13.19
C GLU A 39 2.68 21.64 -13.55
N ASP A 40 3.93 21.91 -13.11
CA ASP A 40 5.05 20.99 -13.33
C ASP A 40 4.89 19.72 -12.48
N PHE A 41 4.99 18.57 -13.14
CA PHE A 41 4.75 17.28 -12.48
C PHE A 41 5.84 16.93 -11.47
N ASP A 42 7.11 17.17 -11.81
CA ASP A 42 8.23 16.80 -10.96
C ASP A 42 8.28 17.68 -9.70
N GLU A 43 8.00 18.98 -9.85
CA GLU A 43 7.79 19.90 -8.74
C GLU A 43 6.62 19.44 -7.86
N GLY A 44 5.47 19.16 -8.47
CA GLY A 44 4.27 18.72 -7.76
C GLY A 44 4.48 17.44 -6.96
N LEU A 45 5.17 16.46 -7.54
CA LEU A 45 5.49 15.20 -6.88
C LEU A 45 6.47 15.41 -5.72
N SER A 46 7.52 16.21 -5.93
CA SER A 46 8.52 16.52 -4.90
C SER A 46 7.89 17.22 -3.69
N GLU A 47 7.09 18.27 -3.93
CA GLU A 47 6.39 19.03 -2.89
C GLU A 47 5.34 18.16 -2.18
N TYR A 48 4.61 17.31 -2.91
CA TYR A 48 3.69 16.35 -2.32
C TYR A 48 4.39 15.40 -1.35
N VAL A 49 5.51 14.79 -1.76
CA VAL A 49 6.28 13.87 -0.92
C VAL A 49 6.86 14.60 0.29
N HIS A 50 7.35 15.82 0.12
CA HIS A 50 7.83 16.64 1.23
C HIS A 50 6.72 16.90 2.26
N ARG A 51 5.55 17.38 1.82
CA ARG A 51 4.40 17.63 2.70
C ARG A 51 3.87 16.35 3.35
N ALA A 52 3.84 15.23 2.63
CA ALA A 52 3.43 13.95 3.18
C ALA A 52 4.37 13.50 4.32
N LYS A 53 5.69 13.68 4.17
CA LYS A 53 6.66 13.38 5.24
C LYS A 53 6.39 14.22 6.49
N VAL A 54 6.22 15.53 6.33
CA VAL A 54 5.94 16.45 7.45
C VAL A 54 4.63 16.08 8.13
N PHE A 55 3.57 15.88 7.36
CA PHE A 55 2.25 15.50 7.89
C PHE A 55 2.34 14.22 8.72
N HIS A 56 2.96 13.18 8.19
CA HIS A 56 3.07 11.90 8.89
C HIS A 56 3.93 12.02 10.16
N HIS A 57 5.06 12.71 10.09
CA HIS A 57 5.93 12.95 11.23
C HIS A 57 5.19 13.66 12.38
N VAL A 58 4.44 14.73 12.08
CA VAL A 58 3.63 15.47 13.07
C VAL A 58 2.52 14.58 13.66
N ASN A 59 1.98 13.64 12.89
CA ASN A 59 0.95 12.70 13.34
C ASN A 59 1.51 11.42 13.98
N GLY A 60 2.79 11.41 14.37
CA GLY A 60 3.40 10.32 15.15
C GLY A 60 3.68 9.03 14.38
N ARG A 61 3.83 9.09 13.05
CA ARG A 61 4.22 7.92 12.24
C ARG A 61 5.14 8.33 11.10
N ASP A 62 6.17 7.54 10.80
CA ASP A 62 6.99 7.80 9.61
C ASP A 62 6.24 7.48 8.30
N LEU A 63 6.46 8.27 7.24
CA LEU A 63 5.80 8.07 5.94
C LEU A 63 6.12 6.70 5.34
N LYS A 64 7.37 6.22 5.43
CA LYS A 64 7.78 4.91 4.90
C LYS A 64 7.12 3.79 5.67
N GLU A 65 7.02 3.90 6.99
CA GLU A 65 6.30 2.93 7.82
C GLU A 65 4.81 2.86 7.46
N TYR A 66 4.17 4.03 7.30
CA TYR A 66 2.78 4.13 6.86
C TYR A 66 2.57 3.43 5.50
N ILE A 67 3.41 3.75 4.50
CA ILE A 67 3.36 3.15 3.17
C ILE A 67 3.60 1.63 3.25
N SER A 68 4.65 1.20 3.96
CA SER A 68 5.00 -0.22 4.13
C SER A 68 3.83 -1.02 4.72
N GLY A 69 3.15 -0.48 5.73
CA GLY A 69 1.95 -1.08 6.31
C GLY A 69 0.81 -1.23 5.28
N LYS A 70 0.53 -0.16 4.51
CA LYS A 70 -0.51 -0.20 3.47
C LYS A 70 -0.19 -1.17 2.33
N VAL A 71 1.08 -1.21 1.88
CA VAL A 71 1.55 -2.14 0.84
C VAL A 71 1.41 -3.58 1.31
N LYS A 72 1.91 -3.92 2.51
CA LYS A 72 1.77 -5.27 3.09
C LYS A 72 0.32 -5.71 3.19
N ALA A 73 -0.57 -4.84 3.67
CA ALA A 73 -2.00 -5.15 3.76
C ALA A 73 -2.63 -5.42 2.39
N LYS A 74 -2.32 -4.61 1.36
CA LYS A 74 -2.81 -4.81 0.00
C LYS A 74 -2.22 -6.06 -0.65
N ALA A 75 -0.95 -6.34 -0.43
CA ALA A 75 -0.28 -7.50 -1.00
C ALA A 75 -0.79 -8.83 -0.40
N ARG A 76 -1.16 -8.85 0.90
CA ARG A 76 -1.94 -9.95 1.50
C ARG A 76 -3.33 -10.09 0.85
N LYS A 77 -4.03 -8.97 0.66
CA LYS A 77 -5.36 -8.93 0.04
C LYS A 77 -5.36 -9.48 -1.40
N TYR A 78 -4.30 -9.17 -2.16
CA TYR A 78 -4.12 -9.58 -3.55
C TYR A 78 -3.39 -10.92 -3.70
N ASN A 79 -2.97 -11.54 -2.60
CA ASN A 79 -2.17 -12.75 -2.58
C ASN A 79 -0.88 -12.63 -3.42
N THR A 80 -0.23 -11.46 -3.39
CA THR A 80 1.05 -11.21 -4.08
C THR A 80 2.26 -11.32 -3.16
N LEU A 81 2.05 -11.50 -1.85
CA LEU A 81 3.12 -11.89 -0.93
C LEU A 81 3.28 -13.41 -0.96
N ASN A 82 4.40 -13.88 -1.51
CA ASN A 82 4.81 -15.26 -1.35
C ASN A 82 5.14 -15.54 0.12
N ASN A 83 4.48 -16.52 0.72
CA ASN A 83 4.74 -16.97 2.10
C ASN A 83 6.00 -17.86 2.22
N THR A 84 6.89 -17.86 1.22
CA THR A 84 7.99 -18.83 1.04
C THR A 84 9.21 -18.63 1.96
N LYS A 85 9.00 -18.26 3.23
CA LYS A 85 10.04 -18.30 4.27
C LYS A 85 9.52 -18.96 5.53
N GLY A 86 9.21 -20.25 5.43
CA GLY A 86 8.79 -21.08 6.56
C GLY A 86 9.05 -22.58 6.39
N SER A 87 9.87 -22.99 5.43
CA SER A 87 10.22 -24.39 5.20
C SER A 87 11.67 -24.50 4.68
N GLN A 88 12.61 -24.11 5.53
CA GLN A 88 13.93 -24.77 5.53
C GLN A 88 13.87 -25.80 6.64
N HIS A 89 13.60 -27.04 6.24
CA HIS A 89 13.80 -28.25 7.04
C HIS A 89 15.28 -28.33 7.41
N GLY A 90 15.56 -28.76 8.63
CA GLY A 90 16.87 -29.16 9.09
C GLY A 90 16.72 -30.17 10.21
N ASP A 91 16.10 -31.31 9.90
CA ASP A 91 16.32 -32.55 10.66
C ASP A 91 17.56 -33.20 10.07
N ALA A 92 18.58 -33.39 10.90
CA ALA A 92 19.59 -34.44 10.79
C ALA A 92 20.02 -34.80 12.22
#